data_AF-X1VL28-F1
#
_entry.id   AF-X1VL28-F1
#
_cell.length_a   1.000
_cell.length_b   1.000
_cell.length_c   1.000
_cell.angle_alpha   90.00
_cell.angle_beta   90.00
_cell.angle_gamma   90.00
#
_symmetry.space_group_name_H-M   'P 1'
#
loop_
_entity.id
_entity.type
_entity.pdbx_description
1 polymer ?
#
loop_
_entity_poly.entity_id
_entity_poly.type
_entity_poly.pdbx_seq_one_letter_code
_entity_poly.pdbx_strand_id
1 'polypeptide(L)'
;MSFTLGVKNAPSPATLWMALLAVGEGPNMTEPLPLSERWVSSEPAPGPNWMDIACFDPEELLVQESMVYVTIEDGKSYTFDFETETLQEVTVPEVPEMSWLAILGGLGVLGIGGLALALIMIPSEKV
;
A
#
# COMPACT_ATOMS: atom_id res chain seq x y z
N MET A 1 17.85 2.62 -3.69
CA MET A 1 16.69 3.25 -4.35
C MET A 1 15.91 2.12 -4.98
N SER A 2 14.63 2.01 -4.66
CA SER A 2 13.81 0.82 -4.87
C SER A 2 12.34 1.20 -5.03
N PHE A 3 11.63 0.55 -5.94
CA PHE A 3 10.18 0.65 -6.06
C PHE A 3 9.54 -0.74 -6.00
N THR A 4 8.25 -0.79 -5.68
CA THR A 4 7.45 -2.01 -5.73
C THR A 4 6.38 -1.91 -6.81
N LEU A 5 6.17 -2.99 -7.56
CA LEU A 5 5.15 -3.10 -8.59
C LEU A 5 4.34 -4.39 -8.38
N GLY A 6 3.03 -4.31 -8.63
CA GLY A 6 2.15 -5.48 -8.74
C GLY A 6 1.12 -5.27 -9.83
N VAL A 7 0.29 -6.29 -10.06
CA VAL A 7 -0.81 -6.26 -11.05
C VAL A 7 -2.16 -6.58 -10.41
N LYS A 8 -3.24 -6.18 -11.06
CA LYS A 8 -4.62 -6.59 -10.79
C LYS A 8 -5.42 -6.71 -12.09
N ASN A 9 -6.58 -7.35 -11.99
CA ASN A 9 -7.55 -7.49 -13.08
C ASN A 9 -6.97 -8.10 -14.36
N ALA A 10 -5.92 -8.93 -14.26
CA ALA A 10 -5.36 -9.65 -15.39
C ALA A 10 -6.44 -10.54 -16.04
N PRO A 11 -6.54 -10.59 -17.37
CA PRO A 11 -7.55 -11.37 -18.07
C PRO A 11 -7.34 -12.87 -17.84
N SER A 12 -8.43 -13.63 -17.71
CA SER A 12 -8.37 -15.09 -17.86
C SER A 12 -7.94 -15.44 -19.30
N PRO A 13 -6.97 -16.33 -19.53
CA PRO A 13 -6.46 -17.36 -18.60
C PRO A 13 -5.11 -17.04 -17.92
N ALA A 14 -4.70 -15.77 -17.80
CA ALA A 14 -3.38 -15.43 -17.28
C ALA A 14 -3.12 -15.95 -15.85
N THR A 15 -1.89 -16.37 -15.60
CA THR A 15 -1.38 -16.83 -14.29
C THR A 15 -0.03 -16.24 -13.90
N LEU A 16 0.73 -15.73 -14.87
CA LEU A 16 2.03 -15.08 -14.68
C LEU A 16 1.99 -13.65 -15.25
N TRP A 17 2.91 -12.79 -14.80
CA TRP A 17 3.16 -11.47 -15.37
C TRP A 17 4.63 -11.09 -15.33
N MET A 18 5.03 -10.14 -16.17
CA MET A 18 6.38 -9.61 -16.23
C MET A 18 6.34 -8.11 -16.50
N ALA A 19 7.35 -7.36 -16.04
CA ALA A 19 7.52 -5.95 -16.35
C ALA A 19 8.96 -5.62 -16.72
N LEU A 20 9.09 -4.71 -17.68
CA LEU A 20 10.36 -4.28 -18.28
C LEU A 20 10.33 -2.76 -18.48
N LEU A 21 11.48 -2.09 -18.39
CA LEU A 21 11.63 -0.70 -18.81
C LEU A 21 11.99 -0.68 -20.29
N ALA A 22 11.06 -0.20 -21.12
CA ALA A 22 11.14 -0.30 -22.57
C ALA A 22 12.19 0.63 -23.20
N VAL A 23 12.61 1.69 -22.48
CA VAL A 23 13.51 2.72 -23.00
C VAL A 23 14.52 3.14 -21.92
N GLY A 24 15.71 2.56 -21.92
CA GLY A 24 16.84 2.95 -21.07
C GLY A 24 17.67 1.78 -20.56
N GLU A 25 18.65 2.08 -19.69
CA GLU A 25 19.20 1.11 -18.76
C GLU A 25 18.41 1.22 -17.45
N GLY A 26 17.94 0.11 -16.90
CA GLY A 26 17.18 0.09 -15.66
C GLY A 26 16.78 -1.34 -15.25
N PRO A 27 16.20 -1.50 -14.05
CA PRO A 27 15.71 -2.78 -13.56
C PRO A 27 14.68 -3.37 -14.52
N ASN A 28 14.88 -4.64 -14.83
CA ASN A 28 13.98 -5.49 -15.60
C ASN A 28 13.74 -6.76 -14.78
N MET A 29 12.55 -7.34 -14.86
CA MET A 29 12.36 -8.69 -14.33
C MET A 29 13.23 -9.70 -15.11
N THR A 30 13.88 -10.61 -14.40
CA THR A 30 14.67 -11.70 -15.01
C THR A 30 13.83 -12.92 -15.35
N GLU A 31 12.68 -13.07 -14.72
CA GLU A 31 11.70 -14.15 -14.90
C GLU A 31 10.28 -13.63 -14.59
N PRO A 32 9.22 -14.19 -15.19
CA PRO A 32 7.83 -13.84 -14.85
C PRO A 32 7.47 -14.25 -13.40
N LEU A 33 6.63 -13.46 -12.76
CA LEU A 33 6.11 -13.72 -11.42
C LEU A 33 4.64 -14.16 -11.45
N PRO A 34 4.14 -14.92 -10.46
CA PRO A 34 2.72 -15.17 -10.29
C PRO A 34 1.91 -13.87 -10.14
N LEU A 35 0.67 -13.82 -10.64
CA LEU A 35 -0.22 -12.63 -10.54
C LEU A 35 -0.44 -12.11 -9.10
N SER A 36 -0.29 -12.97 -8.09
CA SER A 36 -0.41 -12.60 -6.67
C SER A 36 0.84 -11.95 -6.08
N GLU A 37 1.99 -12.06 -6.76
CA GLU A 37 3.27 -11.58 -6.26
C GLU A 37 3.57 -10.15 -6.72
N ARG A 38 4.38 -9.45 -5.92
CA ARG A 38 4.86 -8.10 -6.23
C ARG A 38 6.36 -8.14 -6.49
N TRP A 39 6.77 -7.51 -7.57
CA TRP A 39 8.18 -7.28 -7.86
C TRP A 39 8.68 -6.11 -7.02
N VAL A 40 9.82 -6.31 -6.36
CA VAL A 40 10.55 -5.25 -5.64
C VAL A 40 11.87 -5.04 -6.39
N SER A 41 11.98 -3.93 -7.11
CA SER A 41 13.28 -3.53 -7.68
C SER A 41 14.16 -2.99 -6.56
N SER A 42 15.39 -3.48 -6.45
CA SER A 42 16.46 -2.93 -5.60
C SER A 42 17.34 -1.90 -6.33
N GLU A 43 17.11 -1.70 -7.64
CA GLU A 43 17.92 -0.86 -8.51
C GLU A 43 17.17 0.43 -8.94
N PRO A 44 17.90 1.54 -9.15
CA PRO A 44 17.31 2.82 -9.50
C PRO A 44 16.79 2.86 -10.95
N ALA A 45 15.54 3.26 -11.12
CA ALA A 45 15.05 3.92 -12.35
C ALA A 45 14.17 5.14 -12.02
N PRO A 46 14.70 6.15 -11.30
CA PRO A 46 13.93 7.34 -10.97
C PRO A 46 13.61 8.18 -12.22
N GLY A 47 12.43 8.77 -12.25
CA GLY A 47 12.02 9.73 -13.28
C GLY A 47 11.13 9.14 -14.38
N PRO A 48 10.91 9.89 -15.47
CA PRO A 48 10.00 9.51 -16.55
C PRO A 48 10.52 8.33 -17.37
N ASN A 49 9.76 7.25 -17.41
CA ASN A 49 10.08 6.02 -18.13
C ASN A 49 8.85 5.45 -18.84
N TRP A 50 9.09 4.69 -19.92
CA TRP A 50 8.11 3.78 -20.50
C TRP A 50 8.31 2.40 -19.87
N MET A 51 7.24 1.84 -19.32
CA MET A 51 7.21 0.50 -18.75
C MET A 51 6.30 -0.38 -19.61
N ASP A 52 6.84 -1.52 -19.99
CA ASP A 52 6.14 -2.58 -20.70
C ASP A 52 5.71 -3.64 -19.67
N ILE A 53 4.45 -4.06 -19.71
CA ILE A 53 3.86 -4.97 -18.73
C ILE A 53 3.02 -6.01 -19.45
N ALA A 54 3.39 -7.28 -19.29
CA ALA A 54 2.77 -8.41 -19.97
C ALA A 54 2.22 -9.43 -18.97
N CYS A 55 1.17 -10.15 -19.35
CA CYS A 55 0.67 -11.32 -18.63
C CYS A 55 0.57 -12.56 -19.53
N PHE A 56 0.82 -13.72 -18.93
CA PHE A 56 0.99 -15.00 -19.62
C PHE A 56 0.10 -16.07 -19.00
N ASP A 57 -0.35 -17.01 -19.81
CA ASP A 57 -1.13 -18.17 -19.38
C ASP A 57 -0.25 -19.28 -18.76
N PRO A 58 -0.82 -20.43 -18.33
CA PRO A 58 -0.05 -21.54 -17.76
C PRO A 58 0.89 -22.26 -18.74
N GLU A 59 0.79 -21.99 -20.04
CA GLU A 59 1.66 -22.52 -21.09
C GLU A 59 2.75 -21.49 -21.48
N GLU A 60 2.90 -20.42 -20.68
CA GLU A 60 3.82 -19.28 -20.89
C GLU A 60 3.52 -18.48 -22.18
N LEU A 61 2.30 -18.60 -22.73
CA LEU A 61 1.87 -17.85 -23.91
C LEU A 61 1.35 -16.46 -23.49
N LEU A 62 1.71 -15.44 -24.27
CA LEU A 62 1.27 -14.06 -24.05
C LEU A 62 -0.25 -13.93 -24.19
N VAL A 63 -0.91 -13.43 -23.15
CA VAL A 63 -2.37 -13.17 -23.11
C VAL A 63 -2.67 -11.69 -23.41
N GLN A 64 -1.94 -10.78 -22.76
CA GLN A 64 -2.05 -9.33 -22.97
C GLN A 64 -0.71 -8.66 -22.65
N GLU A 65 -0.39 -7.62 -23.41
CA GLU A 65 0.77 -6.74 -23.26
C GLU A 65 0.28 -5.29 -23.30
N SER A 66 0.76 -4.45 -22.40
CA SER A 66 0.35 -3.05 -22.28
C SER A 66 1.56 -2.19 -21.92
N MET A 67 1.74 -1.09 -22.65
CA MET A 67 2.85 -0.15 -22.43
C MET A 67 2.35 1.17 -21.83
N VAL A 68 2.90 1.56 -20.68
CA VAL A 68 2.50 2.76 -19.93
C VAL A 68 3.68 3.72 -19.70
N TYR A 69 3.38 5.02 -19.72
CA TYR A 69 4.34 6.05 -19.34
C TYR A 69 4.12 6.46 -17.88
N VAL A 70 5.19 6.45 -17.08
CA VAL A 70 5.14 6.77 -15.65
C VAL A 70 6.39 7.53 -15.21
N THR A 71 6.23 8.42 -14.23
CA THR A 71 7.35 8.94 -13.44
C THR A 71 7.53 8.05 -12.22
N ILE A 72 8.59 7.24 -12.20
CA ILE A 72 8.89 6.35 -11.07
C ILE A 72 9.61 7.17 -9.98
N GLU A 73 9.10 7.08 -8.76
CA GLU A 73 9.67 7.71 -7.57
C GLU A 73 10.29 6.67 -6.63
N ASP A 74 11.36 7.06 -5.93
CA ASP A 74 12.05 6.17 -4.98
C ASP A 74 11.16 5.85 -3.76
N GLY A 75 11.16 4.59 -3.33
CA GLY A 75 10.36 4.08 -2.21
C GLY A 75 8.87 3.88 -2.50
N LYS A 76 8.36 4.30 -3.67
CA LYS A 76 6.92 4.16 -3.99
C LYS A 76 6.52 2.73 -4.36
N SER A 77 5.24 2.46 -4.15
CA SER A 77 4.57 1.23 -4.56
C SER A 77 3.52 1.54 -5.61
N TYR A 78 3.46 0.75 -6.67
CA TYR A 78 2.53 0.91 -7.79
C TYR A 78 1.75 -0.38 -8.03
N THR A 79 0.58 -0.28 -8.65
CA THR A 79 -0.19 -1.42 -9.13
C THR A 79 -0.74 -1.11 -10.52
N PHE A 80 -0.42 -1.96 -11.48
CA PHE A 80 -0.96 -1.90 -12.83
C PHE A 80 -2.32 -2.63 -12.91
N ASP A 81 -3.24 -2.07 -13.65
CA ASP A 81 -4.61 -2.56 -13.81
C ASP A 81 -4.85 -2.92 -15.28
N PHE A 82 -4.83 -4.22 -15.61
CA PHE A 82 -4.98 -4.70 -16.99
C PHE A 82 -6.36 -4.40 -17.61
N GLU A 83 -7.41 -4.17 -16.79
CA GLU A 83 -8.75 -3.82 -17.29
C GLU A 83 -8.83 -2.37 -17.77
N THR A 84 -8.06 -1.47 -17.14
CA THR A 84 -8.07 -0.02 -17.48
C THR A 84 -6.80 0.45 -18.17
N GLU A 85 -5.79 -0.41 -18.26
CA GLU A 85 -4.43 -0.12 -18.74
C GLU A 85 -3.78 1.09 -18.02
N THR A 86 -4.07 1.24 -16.72
CA THR A 86 -3.52 2.32 -15.89
C THR A 86 -2.58 1.81 -14.80
N LEU A 87 -1.52 2.59 -14.54
CA LEU A 87 -0.63 2.38 -13.41
C LEU A 87 -1.01 3.34 -12.28
N GLN A 88 -1.33 2.79 -11.12
CA GLN A 88 -1.86 3.54 -9.96
C GLN A 88 -0.84 3.49 -8.82
N GLU A 89 -0.52 4.63 -8.21
CA GLU A 89 0.25 4.64 -6.96
C GLU A 89 -0.59 3.96 -5.86
N VAL A 90 -0.02 2.96 -5.19
CA VAL A 90 -0.61 2.36 -4.00
C VAL A 90 -0.38 3.31 -2.85
N THR A 91 -1.33 4.22 -2.63
CA THR A 91 -1.41 4.98 -1.38
C THR A 91 -1.75 3.99 -0.26
N VAL A 92 -0.71 3.41 0.34
CA VAL A 92 -0.84 2.84 1.69
C VAL A 92 -1.38 3.99 2.53
N PRO A 93 -2.54 3.86 3.19
CA PRO A 93 -3.01 4.93 4.05
C PRO A 93 -1.92 5.17 5.09
N GLU A 94 -1.40 6.40 5.14
CA GLU A 94 -0.47 6.81 6.18
C GLU A 94 -1.12 6.48 7.51
N VAL A 95 -0.64 5.42 8.17
CA VAL A 95 -0.98 5.19 9.57
C VAL A 95 -0.31 6.38 10.25
N PRO A 96 -1.08 7.35 10.77
CA PRO A 96 -0.47 8.57 11.27
C PRO A 96 0.50 8.17 12.38
N GLU A 97 1.75 8.63 12.31
CA GLU A 97 2.80 8.37 13.32
C GLU A 97 2.51 9.03 14.69
N MET A 98 1.24 9.34 14.96
CA MET A 98 0.76 9.69 16.28
C MET A 98 0.13 8.48 16.97
N SER A 99 0.84 8.05 18.01
CA SER A 99 0.27 7.74 19.32
C SER A 99 0.18 6.28 19.82
N TRP A 100 1.25 5.49 19.61
CA TRP A 100 1.58 4.45 20.62
C TRP A 100 1.73 5.06 22.04
N LEU A 101 2.08 6.35 22.13
CA LEU A 101 2.07 7.14 23.36
C LEU A 101 0.68 7.57 23.86
N ALA A 102 -0.41 7.52 23.07
CA ALA A 102 -1.76 7.74 23.62
C ALA A 102 -2.27 6.52 24.40
N ILE A 103 -1.73 5.33 24.14
CA ILE A 103 -2.09 4.11 24.89
C ILE A 103 -1.58 4.17 26.35
N LEU A 104 -0.56 4.99 26.64
CA LEU A 104 -0.14 5.34 28.01
C LEU A 104 -0.90 6.54 28.61
N GLY A 105 -1.71 7.26 27.82
CA GLY A 105 -2.63 8.29 28.30
C GLY A 105 -4.07 7.80 28.54
N GLY A 106 -4.46 6.67 27.93
CA GLY A 106 -5.81 6.11 27.97
C GLY A 106 -6.14 5.22 29.18
N LEU A 107 -5.21 5.06 30.14
CA LEU A 107 -5.33 4.14 31.28
C LEU A 107 -5.21 4.87 32.64
N GLY A 108 -5.64 6.15 32.69
CA GLY A 108 -5.53 7.00 33.89
C GLY A 108 -6.82 7.71 34.35
N VAL A 109 -7.92 7.70 33.57
CA VAL A 109 -9.15 8.47 33.89
C VAL A 109 -10.44 7.66 33.66
N LEU A 110 -10.51 6.44 34.17
CA LEU A 110 -11.76 5.73 34.46
C LEU A 110 -11.62 4.97 35.79
N GLY A 111 -11.33 5.73 36.86
CA GLY A 111 -11.00 5.19 38.19
C GLY A 111 -11.63 5.91 39.39
N ILE A 112 -12.52 6.88 39.18
CA ILE A 112 -13.29 7.52 40.27
C ILE A 112 -14.75 7.71 39.81
N GLY A 113 -15.51 6.62 39.84
CA GLY A 113 -16.92 6.58 39.48
C GLY A 113 -17.64 5.47 40.22
N GLY A 114 -17.67 5.54 41.56
CA GLY A 114 -18.31 4.49 42.36
C GLY A 114 -17.80 4.26 43.78
N LEU A 115 -17.39 5.31 44.52
CA LEU A 115 -17.43 5.23 45.97
C LEU A 115 -18.19 6.42 46.54
N ALA A 116 -19.42 6.16 46.99
CA ALA A 116 -20.11 7.10 47.85
C ALA A 116 -19.38 7.16 49.20
N LEU A 117 -19.12 8.37 49.70
CA LEU A 117 -19.72 8.83 50.96
C LEU A 117 -19.23 10.22 51.41
N ALA A 118 -20.23 11.01 51.82
CA ALA A 118 -20.21 11.98 52.93
C ALA A 118 -19.49 13.33 52.78
N LEU A 119 -20.05 14.31 53.52
CA LEU A 119 -19.53 15.65 53.86
C LEU A 119 -19.54 16.63 52.66
N ILE A 120 -20.08 17.85 52.72
CA ILE A 120 -20.28 18.86 53.80
C ILE A 120 -21.32 19.91 53.25
N MET A 121 -22.15 20.70 53.97
CA MET A 121 -22.54 20.87 55.39
C MET A 121 -23.66 21.97 55.53
N ILE A 122 -24.34 22.07 56.69
CA ILE A 122 -25.08 23.25 57.30
C ILE A 122 -26.29 23.91 56.57
N PRO A 123 -27.14 24.75 57.26
CA PRO A 123 -27.58 24.81 58.68
C PRO A 123 -29.13 24.98 58.86
N SER A 124 -29.62 25.19 60.10
CA SER A 124 -30.83 25.95 60.60
C SER A 124 -32.10 26.13 59.72
N GLU A 125 -33.36 26.16 60.18
CA GLU A 125 -33.94 26.38 61.53
C GLU A 125 -35.50 26.19 61.51
N LYS A 126 -36.14 25.86 62.66
CA LYS A 126 -37.61 25.97 62.95
C LYS A 126 -38.56 25.11 62.06
N VAL A 127 -39.75 24.70 62.51
CA VAL A 127 -40.68 25.19 63.56
C VAL A 127 -41.03 24.09 64.55
#